data_AF-A0A4Q3VP95-F1
#
_entry.id   AF-A0A4Q3VP95-F1
#
_cell.length_a   1.000
_cell.length_b   1.000
_cell.length_c   1.000
_cell.angle_alpha   90.00
_cell.angle_beta   90.00
_cell.angle_gamma   90.00
#
_symmetry.space_group_name_H-M   'P 1'
#
loop_
_entity.id
_entity.type
_entity.pdbx_description
1 polymer ?
#
loop_
_entity_poly.entity_id
_entity_poly.type
_entity_poly.pdbx_seq_one_letter_code
_entity_poly.pdbx_strand_id
1 'polypeptide(L)'
;MKRTLLLITPFFLLFIFLGLSDTLLAQSKGQLKTIVVDAGHGGIDPGARGKFSTEADVSLAVAMKFGKALEEEFPALKVLYTRKDDVMAGNKRNKNEGNRYRAQFANESGGDLFIAIHCNSAPNIRHRSFIGNRTVTSYVGKGKKRRKVTKKVPQYRYWTTPNPAHGTETYIWAVGKNDAKVGAVHNNAEDYGEQDSTSTLELPDPSDPAERARMLIYAQNFFKKSLQLADLVEKEFVASGRFSRGVKQRNHTGIWVLQATGMP
;
A
#
# COMPACT_ATOMS: atom_id res chain seq x y z
N MET A 1 -29.09 -62.36 53.72
CA MET A 1 -28.05 -61.51 53.12
C MET A 1 -28.69 -60.67 52.03
N LYS A 2 -28.96 -59.39 52.31
CA LYS A 2 -29.64 -58.46 51.39
C LYS A 2 -28.60 -57.81 50.47
N ARG A 3 -28.75 -57.95 49.15
CA ARG A 3 -27.91 -57.25 48.16
C ARG A 3 -28.61 -55.96 47.77
N THR A 4 -28.04 -54.83 48.19
CA THR A 4 -28.51 -53.48 47.85
C THR A 4 -28.00 -53.15 46.45
N LEU A 5 -28.92 -52.95 45.50
CA LEU A 5 -28.62 -52.53 44.13
C LEU A 5 -28.62 -50.99 44.11
N LEU A 6 -27.46 -50.39 43.82
CA LEU A 6 -27.28 -48.93 43.74
C LEU A 6 -27.77 -48.47 42.35
N LEU A 7 -28.94 -47.81 42.31
CA LEU A 7 -29.46 -47.11 41.15
C LEU A 7 -28.65 -45.82 40.95
N ILE A 8 -27.70 -45.84 40.01
CA ILE A 8 -27.01 -44.65 39.53
C ILE A 8 -27.95 -43.98 38.51
N THR A 9 -28.46 -42.81 38.87
CA THR A 9 -29.38 -42.01 38.06
C THR A 9 -28.68 -41.48 36.79
N PRO A 10 -29.36 -41.43 35.62
CA PRO A 10 -28.79 -40.92 34.39
C PRO A 10 -28.98 -39.40 34.34
N PHE A 11 -28.44 -38.65 35.30
CA PHE A 11 -28.53 -37.18 35.28
C PHE A 11 -27.20 -36.49 34.94
N PHE A 12 -26.11 -37.26 34.79
CA PHE A 12 -24.78 -36.70 34.52
C PHE A 12 -24.40 -36.65 33.03
N LEU A 13 -25.21 -37.23 32.14
CA LEU A 13 -24.94 -37.24 30.69
C LEU A 13 -25.61 -36.10 29.91
N LEU A 14 -26.48 -35.31 30.54
CA LEU A 14 -27.15 -34.17 29.86
C LEU A 14 -26.41 -32.83 30.03
N PHE A 15 -25.39 -32.76 30.88
CA PHE A 15 -24.62 -31.51 31.09
C PHE A 15 -23.36 -31.39 30.22
N ILE A 16 -22.98 -32.43 29.48
CA ILE A 16 -21.79 -32.41 28.61
C ILE A 16 -22.11 -31.93 27.19
N PHE A 17 -23.40 -31.88 26.80
CA PHE A 17 -23.81 -31.47 25.45
C PHE A 17 -24.12 -29.97 25.30
N LEU A 18 -24.07 -29.18 26.36
CA LEU A 18 -24.38 -27.73 26.35
C LEU A 18 -23.14 -26.81 26.36
N GLY A 19 -21.93 -27.36 26.48
CA GLY A 19 -20.69 -26.58 26.54
C GLY A 19 -19.85 -26.56 25.25
N LEU A 20 -20.35 -27.12 24.14
CA LEU A 20 -19.61 -27.24 22.88
C LEU A 20 -20.00 -26.18 21.82
N SER A 21 -20.99 -25.33 22.10
CA SER A 21 -21.46 -24.31 21.16
C SER A 21 -20.67 -22.99 21.25
N ASP A 22 -20.11 -22.68 22.42
CA ASP A 22 -19.46 -21.37 22.67
C ASP A 22 -18.02 -21.29 22.15
N THR A 23 -17.42 -22.42 21.74
CA THR A 23 -16.09 -22.43 21.10
C THR A 23 -16.14 -22.14 19.60
N LEU A 24 -17.32 -22.16 18.95
CA LEU A 24 -17.47 -21.72 17.56
C LEU A 24 -17.57 -20.20 17.41
N LEU A 25 -17.82 -19.47 18.51
CA LEU A 25 -17.77 -18.00 18.54
C LEU A 25 -16.35 -17.46 18.85
N ALA A 26 -15.37 -18.35 19.01
CA ALA A 26 -13.97 -17.99 19.15
C ALA A 26 -13.33 -17.77 17.76
N GLN A 27 -13.28 -16.50 17.37
CA GLN A 27 -12.40 -15.95 16.33
C GLN A 27 -12.67 -16.43 14.89
N SER A 28 -13.80 -15.99 14.31
CA SER A 28 -13.78 -15.64 12.90
C SER A 28 -12.77 -14.48 12.75
N LYS A 29 -11.51 -14.80 12.44
CA LYS A 29 -10.61 -13.84 11.79
C LYS A 29 -11.41 -13.32 10.59
N GLY A 30 -11.80 -12.04 10.61
CA GLY A 30 -12.62 -11.46 9.54
C GLY A 30 -12.07 -11.88 8.19
N GLN A 31 -12.84 -12.71 7.48
CA GLN A 31 -12.50 -13.17 6.15
C GLN A 31 -12.43 -11.94 5.24
N LEU A 32 -11.41 -11.85 4.36
CA LEU A 32 -11.37 -10.80 3.35
C LEU A 32 -12.63 -10.91 2.48
N LYS A 33 -13.45 -9.85 2.46
CA LYS A 33 -14.69 -9.77 1.68
C LYS A 33 -14.51 -8.89 0.45
N THR A 34 -13.72 -7.81 0.56
CA THR A 34 -13.54 -6.83 -0.51
C THR A 34 -12.05 -6.54 -0.73
N ILE A 35 -11.55 -6.76 -1.95
CA ILE A 35 -10.21 -6.32 -2.37
C ILE A 35 -10.35 -5.19 -3.38
N VAL A 36 -9.61 -4.11 -3.16
CA VAL A 36 -9.49 -3.00 -4.10
C VAL A 36 -8.20 -3.14 -4.89
N VAL A 37 -8.33 -3.42 -6.19
CA VAL A 37 -7.24 -3.56 -7.15
C VAL A 37 -7.05 -2.24 -7.89
N ASP A 38 -5.86 -1.67 -7.75
CA ASP A 38 -5.50 -0.39 -8.31
C ASP A 38 -4.50 -0.56 -9.47
N ALA A 39 -4.97 -0.30 -10.69
CA ALA A 39 -4.10 -0.26 -11.87
C ALA A 39 -3.39 1.11 -11.92
N GLY A 40 -2.11 1.17 -11.57
CA GLY A 40 -1.35 2.42 -11.52
C GLY A 40 -1.41 3.22 -12.83
N HIS A 41 -1.28 4.55 -12.76
CA HIS A 41 -1.29 5.44 -13.94
C HIS A 41 -2.62 5.36 -14.75
N GLY A 42 -2.65 5.84 -15.99
CA GLY A 42 -3.81 5.77 -16.89
C GLY A 42 -4.10 7.07 -17.64
N GLY A 43 -4.50 6.94 -18.91
CA GLY A 43 -4.87 8.05 -19.80
C GLY A 43 -3.76 9.10 -19.92
N ILE A 44 -3.98 10.28 -19.36
CA ILE A 44 -3.04 11.41 -19.42
C ILE A 44 -1.71 11.18 -18.67
N ASP A 45 -1.65 10.21 -17.76
CA ASP A 45 -0.42 9.79 -17.08
C ASP A 45 -0.02 8.41 -17.59
N PRO A 46 0.89 8.29 -18.57
CA PRO A 46 1.33 6.98 -19.08
C PRO A 46 2.28 6.25 -18.11
N GLY A 47 2.81 6.93 -17.09
CA GLY A 47 3.87 6.40 -16.24
C GLY A 47 5.18 6.13 -16.99
N ALA A 48 5.93 5.13 -16.54
CA ALA A 48 7.18 4.75 -17.20
C ALA A 48 6.94 4.30 -18.66
N ARG A 49 7.84 4.66 -19.57
CA ARG A 49 7.78 4.25 -20.98
C ARG A 49 8.77 3.13 -21.25
N GLY A 50 8.26 2.01 -21.74
CA GLY A 50 9.03 0.90 -22.29
C GLY A 50 9.32 1.09 -23.77
N LYS A 51 9.82 0.02 -24.42
CA LYS A 51 10.11 0.04 -25.87
C LYS A 51 8.85 0.12 -26.73
N PHE A 52 7.76 -0.52 -26.30
CA PHE A 52 6.51 -0.65 -27.05
C PHE A 52 5.24 -0.49 -26.19
N SER A 53 5.39 -0.32 -24.87
CA SER A 53 4.29 -0.20 -23.93
C SER A 53 4.56 0.89 -22.91
N THR A 54 3.51 1.36 -22.25
CA THR A 54 3.60 2.23 -21.09
C THR A 54 3.33 1.46 -19.80
N GLU A 55 3.68 2.06 -18.66
CA GLU A 55 3.37 1.51 -17.35
C GLU A 55 1.85 1.42 -17.14
N ALA A 56 1.09 2.40 -17.65
CA ALA A 56 -0.37 2.39 -17.59
C ALA A 56 -1.00 1.19 -18.31
N ASP A 57 -0.47 0.81 -19.47
CA ASP A 57 -0.96 -0.34 -20.25
C ASP A 57 -0.69 -1.65 -19.50
N VAL A 58 0.56 -1.82 -19.04
CA VAL A 58 1.00 -3.05 -18.39
C VAL A 58 0.33 -3.21 -17.03
N SER A 59 0.21 -2.14 -16.24
CA SER A 59 -0.46 -2.18 -14.94
C SER A 59 -1.93 -2.55 -15.10
N LEU A 60 -2.63 -2.00 -16.11
CA LEU A 60 -4.03 -2.35 -16.38
C LEU A 60 -4.17 -3.81 -16.78
N ALA A 61 -3.34 -4.28 -17.72
CA ALA A 61 -3.39 -5.66 -18.19
C ALA A 61 -3.13 -6.67 -17.05
N VAL A 62 -2.19 -6.36 -16.16
CA VAL A 62 -1.90 -7.21 -14.98
C VAL A 62 -3.04 -7.12 -13.97
N ALA A 63 -3.57 -5.93 -13.68
CA ALA A 63 -4.68 -5.74 -12.74
C ALA A 63 -5.95 -6.51 -13.17
N MET A 64 -6.31 -6.46 -14.45
CA MET A 64 -7.49 -7.17 -14.94
C MET A 64 -7.31 -8.69 -14.90
N LYS A 65 -6.10 -9.20 -15.19
CA LYS A 65 -5.80 -10.64 -15.06
C LYS A 65 -5.79 -11.09 -13.60
N PHE A 66 -5.18 -10.29 -12.73
CA PHE A 66 -5.12 -10.57 -11.30
C PHE A 66 -6.51 -10.58 -10.67
N GLY A 67 -7.31 -9.54 -10.92
CA GLY A 67 -8.66 -9.47 -10.39
C GLY A 67 -9.57 -10.57 -10.92
N LYS A 68 -9.47 -10.93 -12.21
CA LYS A 68 -10.17 -12.10 -12.76
C LYS A 68 -9.77 -13.40 -12.06
N ALA A 69 -8.47 -13.63 -11.83
CA ALA A 69 -8.01 -14.82 -11.11
C ALA A 69 -8.52 -14.86 -9.66
N LEU A 70 -8.61 -13.70 -8.99
CA LEU A 70 -9.21 -13.62 -7.66
C LEU A 70 -10.71 -13.95 -7.67
N GLU A 71 -11.46 -13.42 -8.64
CA GLU A 71 -12.89 -13.68 -8.79
C GLU A 71 -13.16 -15.18 -9.07
N GLU A 72 -12.28 -15.84 -9.84
CA GLU A 72 -12.36 -17.28 -10.14
C GLU A 72 -12.01 -18.16 -8.92
N GLU A 73 -10.92 -17.83 -8.21
CA GLU A 73 -10.44 -18.63 -7.06
C GLU A 73 -11.30 -18.38 -5.79
N PHE A 74 -11.82 -17.17 -5.63
CA PHE A 74 -12.60 -16.77 -4.45
C PHE A 74 -13.95 -16.15 -4.85
N PRO A 75 -14.96 -16.97 -5.21
CA PRO A 75 -16.25 -16.46 -5.70
C PRO A 75 -17.03 -15.58 -4.72
N ALA A 76 -16.76 -15.70 -3.42
CA ALA A 76 -17.36 -14.86 -2.38
C ALA A 76 -16.66 -13.51 -2.20
N LEU A 77 -15.52 -13.31 -2.86
CA LEU A 77 -14.73 -12.09 -2.76
C LEU A 77 -15.22 -11.04 -3.76
N LYS A 78 -15.50 -9.85 -3.26
CA LYS A 78 -15.82 -8.67 -4.07
C LYS A 78 -14.52 -8.01 -4.52
N VAL A 79 -14.23 -8.06 -5.82
CA VAL A 79 -13.08 -7.37 -6.42
C VAL A 79 -13.51 -6.04 -7.01
N LEU A 80 -12.95 -4.95 -6.52
CA LEU A 80 -13.20 -3.59 -6.98
C LEU A 80 -11.97 -3.04 -7.69
N TYR A 81 -12.18 -2.25 -8.73
CA TYR A 81 -11.09 -1.71 -9.56
C TYR A 81 -11.17 -0.19 -9.56
N THR A 82 -10.05 0.49 -9.33
CA THR A 82 -10.01 1.97 -9.41
C THR A 82 -10.16 2.50 -10.84
N ARG A 83 -9.86 1.65 -11.83
CA ARG A 83 -10.15 1.82 -13.27
C ARG A 83 -10.15 0.47 -13.97
N LYS A 84 -10.93 0.33 -15.04
CA LYS A 84 -10.97 -0.87 -15.90
C LYS A 84 -10.52 -0.62 -17.34
N ASP A 85 -10.27 0.66 -17.69
CA ASP A 85 -9.87 1.11 -19.02
C ASP A 85 -8.63 2.01 -18.91
N ASP A 86 -8.07 2.41 -20.06
CA ASP A 86 -6.97 3.37 -20.12
C ASP A 86 -7.45 4.82 -19.89
N VAL A 87 -7.84 5.09 -18.65
CA VAL A 87 -8.25 6.41 -18.17
C VAL A 87 -7.51 6.75 -16.89
N MET A 88 -7.33 8.03 -16.61
CA MET A 88 -6.94 8.46 -15.26
C MET A 88 -8.01 7.96 -14.28
N ALA A 89 -7.61 7.32 -13.19
CA ALA A 89 -8.55 6.79 -12.20
C ALA A 89 -9.59 7.87 -11.80
N GLY A 90 -10.88 7.51 -11.85
CA GLY A 90 -12.00 8.43 -11.62
C GLY A 90 -12.21 9.49 -12.70
N ASN A 91 -11.67 9.28 -13.92
CA ASN A 91 -11.66 10.24 -15.02
C ASN A 91 -11.13 11.63 -14.62
N LYS A 92 -10.16 11.66 -13.70
CA LYS A 92 -9.63 12.90 -13.13
C LYS A 92 -8.73 13.63 -14.12
N ARG A 93 -8.63 14.96 -13.96
CA ARG A 93 -7.95 15.85 -14.92
C ARG A 93 -6.43 15.85 -14.77
N ASN A 94 -5.92 15.35 -13.65
CA ASN A 94 -4.49 15.26 -13.38
C ASN A 94 -4.19 14.12 -12.41
N LYS A 95 -2.90 13.78 -12.33
CA LYS A 95 -2.37 12.72 -11.47
C LYS A 95 -2.70 12.90 -9.99
N ASN A 96 -2.65 14.13 -9.47
CA ASN A 96 -2.86 14.37 -8.04
C ASN A 96 -4.31 14.10 -7.65
N GLU A 97 -5.26 14.54 -8.48
CA GLU A 97 -6.68 14.20 -8.32
C GLU A 97 -6.93 12.70 -8.48
N GLY A 98 -6.28 12.05 -9.46
CA GLY A 98 -6.37 10.60 -9.65
C GLY A 98 -5.89 9.83 -8.43
N ASN A 99 -4.76 10.22 -7.83
CA ASN A 99 -4.26 9.62 -6.60
C ASN A 99 -5.25 9.78 -5.44
N ARG A 100 -5.81 10.98 -5.26
CA ARG A 100 -6.84 11.25 -4.24
C ARG A 100 -8.07 10.37 -4.44
N TYR A 101 -8.54 10.26 -5.67
CA TYR A 101 -9.65 9.38 -6.02
C TYR A 101 -9.37 7.92 -5.67
N ARG A 102 -8.18 7.38 -5.97
CA ARG A 102 -7.85 5.97 -5.65
C ARG A 102 -7.98 5.68 -4.16
N ALA A 103 -7.43 6.56 -3.33
CA ALA A 103 -7.51 6.42 -1.87
C ALA A 103 -8.95 6.58 -1.36
N GLN A 104 -9.66 7.60 -1.85
CA GLN A 104 -11.05 7.86 -1.49
C GLN A 104 -11.95 6.68 -1.88
N PHE A 105 -11.85 6.20 -3.12
CA PHE A 105 -12.59 5.05 -3.63
C PHE A 105 -12.33 3.79 -2.79
N ALA A 106 -11.07 3.53 -2.44
CA ALA A 106 -10.74 2.38 -1.60
C ALA A 106 -11.44 2.50 -0.24
N ASN A 107 -11.29 3.64 0.42
CA ASN A 107 -11.86 3.91 1.75
C ASN A 107 -13.40 3.83 1.74
N GLU A 108 -14.05 4.56 0.85
CA GLU A 108 -15.53 4.59 0.72
C GLU A 108 -16.12 3.23 0.32
N SER A 109 -15.32 2.35 -0.27
CA SER A 109 -15.78 1.02 -0.69
C SER A 109 -15.82 -0.02 0.44
N GLY A 110 -15.36 0.32 1.65
CA GLY A 110 -15.21 -0.64 2.75
C GLY A 110 -14.23 -1.76 2.40
N GLY A 111 -13.15 -1.44 1.68
CA GLY A 111 -12.14 -2.42 1.26
C GLY A 111 -11.38 -3.02 2.44
N ASP A 112 -11.17 -4.33 2.43
CA ASP A 112 -10.37 -5.03 3.45
C ASP A 112 -8.87 -5.05 3.11
N LEU A 113 -8.53 -4.84 1.82
CA LEU A 113 -7.17 -4.89 1.30
C LEU A 113 -7.05 -4.03 0.04
N PHE A 114 -6.00 -3.21 -0.04
CA PHE A 114 -5.68 -2.40 -1.21
C PHE A 114 -4.40 -2.87 -1.89
N ILE A 115 -4.48 -3.22 -3.18
CA ILE A 115 -3.34 -3.68 -3.98
C ILE A 115 -3.12 -2.74 -5.17
N ALA A 116 -2.02 -1.98 -5.14
CA ALA A 116 -1.59 -1.15 -6.26
C ALA A 116 -0.53 -1.82 -7.12
N ILE A 117 -0.82 -1.96 -8.41
CA ILE A 117 0.03 -2.63 -9.40
C ILE A 117 0.74 -1.58 -10.25
N HIS A 118 2.07 -1.66 -10.28
CA HIS A 118 2.95 -0.73 -10.98
C HIS A 118 4.10 -1.46 -11.67
N CYS A 119 4.64 -0.87 -12.73
CA CYS A 119 5.86 -1.34 -13.38
C CYS A 119 6.76 -0.12 -13.69
N ASN A 120 7.51 0.26 -12.67
CA ASN A 120 8.30 1.47 -12.64
C ASN A 120 9.55 1.35 -13.52
N SER A 121 10.33 2.43 -13.63
CA SER A 121 11.64 2.44 -14.30
C SER A 121 12.73 2.98 -13.39
N ALA A 122 13.96 2.53 -13.62
CA ALA A 122 15.14 3.02 -12.93
C ALA A 122 16.07 3.71 -13.94
N PRO A 123 16.38 5.01 -13.77
CA PRO A 123 17.25 5.71 -14.71
C PRO A 123 18.69 5.22 -14.60
N ASN A 124 19.46 5.41 -15.68
CA ASN A 124 20.90 5.15 -15.68
C ASN A 124 21.61 5.89 -14.52
N ILE A 125 22.61 5.24 -13.95
CA ILE A 125 23.40 5.81 -12.85
C ILE A 125 24.34 6.86 -13.46
N ARG A 126 24.26 8.09 -12.95
CA ARG A 126 25.10 9.20 -13.41
C ARG A 126 26.38 9.29 -12.59
N HIS A 127 27.51 9.26 -13.29
CA HIS A 127 28.84 9.41 -12.72
C HIS A 127 29.43 10.78 -13.05
N ARG A 128 30.34 11.24 -12.21
CA ARG A 128 31.19 12.40 -12.50
C ARG A 128 32.60 12.18 -12.00
N SER A 129 33.58 12.67 -12.74
CA SER A 129 34.97 12.74 -12.30
C SER A 129 35.53 14.13 -12.53
N PHE A 130 36.31 14.62 -11.57
CA PHE A 130 37.02 15.88 -11.70
C PHE A 130 38.14 15.72 -12.73
N ILE A 131 38.18 16.64 -13.70
CA ILE A 131 39.17 16.59 -14.81
C ILE A 131 40.14 17.77 -14.80
N GLY A 132 39.99 18.70 -13.86
CA GLY A 132 40.83 19.89 -13.75
C GLY A 132 40.01 21.16 -13.58
N ASN A 133 40.68 22.30 -13.65
CA ASN A 133 40.05 23.61 -13.52
C ASN A 133 40.12 24.35 -14.85
N ARG A 134 39.01 24.98 -15.27
CA ARG A 134 39.05 25.99 -16.34
C ARG A 134 39.12 27.38 -15.76
N THR A 135 39.93 28.22 -16.38
CA THR A 135 39.93 29.65 -16.10
C THR A 135 38.76 30.28 -16.84
N VAL A 136 37.78 30.81 -16.09
CA VAL A 136 36.66 31.55 -16.65
C VAL A 136 36.85 33.02 -16.33
N THR A 137 36.84 33.84 -17.37
CA THR A 137 36.85 35.29 -17.25
C THR A 137 35.45 35.82 -17.53
N SER A 138 34.93 36.66 -16.63
CA SER A 138 33.65 37.36 -16.78
C SER A 138 33.81 38.84 -16.45
N TYR A 139 33.07 39.70 -17.12
CA TYR A 139 32.98 41.12 -16.75
C TYR A 139 31.83 41.32 -15.77
N VAL A 140 32.10 41.98 -14.65
CA VAL A 140 31.09 42.32 -13.63
C VAL A 140 31.01 43.82 -13.45
N GLY A 141 29.84 44.34 -13.07
CA GLY A 141 29.55 45.78 -13.01
C GLY A 141 28.84 46.31 -14.26
N LYS A 142 28.40 47.58 -14.23
CA LYS A 142 27.69 48.26 -15.32
C LYS A 142 28.41 49.55 -15.73
N GLY A 143 28.33 49.91 -17.02
CA GLY A 143 28.91 51.14 -17.57
C GLY A 143 30.41 51.26 -17.31
N LYS A 144 30.87 52.45 -16.89
CA LYS A 144 32.28 52.76 -16.60
C LYS A 144 32.87 51.96 -15.42
N LYS A 145 32.04 51.28 -14.60
CA LYS A 145 32.47 50.42 -13.49
C LYS A 145 32.66 48.94 -13.87
N ARG A 146 32.58 48.59 -15.17
CA ARG A 146 32.84 47.21 -15.64
C ARG A 146 34.30 46.83 -15.36
N ARG A 147 34.50 45.73 -14.64
CA ARG A 147 35.82 45.15 -14.36
C ARG A 147 35.90 43.69 -14.77
N LYS A 148 37.08 43.26 -15.23
CA LYS A 148 37.38 41.89 -15.60
C LYS A 148 37.64 41.08 -14.33
N VAL A 149 36.91 39.98 -14.12
CA VAL A 149 37.13 39.05 -13.01
C VAL A 149 37.43 37.68 -13.60
N THR A 150 38.53 37.09 -13.15
CA THR A 150 38.97 35.77 -13.56
C THR A 150 38.87 34.83 -12.37
N LYS A 151 38.19 33.69 -12.56
CA LYS A 151 38.07 32.64 -11.53
C LYS A 151 38.42 31.28 -12.11
N LYS A 152 39.11 30.45 -11.33
CA LYS A 152 39.28 29.03 -11.64
C LYS A 152 38.02 28.29 -11.22
N VAL A 153 37.37 27.63 -12.17
CA VAL A 153 36.14 26.88 -11.95
C VAL A 153 36.41 25.40 -12.21
N PRO A 154 36.01 24.48 -11.31
CA PRO A 154 36.20 23.06 -11.52
C PRO A 154 35.46 22.56 -12.75
N GLN A 155 36.11 21.67 -13.51
CA GLN A 155 35.54 20.94 -14.62
C GLN A 155 35.36 19.48 -14.24
N TYR A 156 34.25 18.93 -14.70
CA TYR A 156 33.89 17.53 -14.48
C TYR A 156 33.58 16.87 -15.82
N ARG A 157 34.02 15.63 -15.97
CA ARG A 157 33.52 14.70 -16.99
C ARG A 157 32.32 13.97 -16.42
N TYR A 158 31.26 13.85 -17.21
CA TYR A 158 30.05 13.11 -16.86
C TYR A 158 29.90 11.92 -17.80
N TRP A 159 29.46 10.78 -17.27
CA TRP A 159 29.03 9.62 -18.04
C TRP A 159 27.93 8.88 -17.28
N THR A 160 27.28 7.93 -17.94
CA THR A 160 26.24 7.12 -17.33
C THR A 160 26.55 5.65 -17.47
N THR A 161 26.11 4.83 -16.52
CA THR A 161 26.10 3.37 -16.63
C THR A 161 24.67 2.85 -16.53
N PRO A 162 24.34 1.73 -17.18
CA PRO A 162 23.04 1.08 -17.02
C PRO A 162 22.71 0.84 -15.55
N ASN A 163 21.44 0.98 -15.20
CA ASN A 163 20.97 0.64 -13.86
C ASN A 163 20.80 -0.88 -13.76
N PRO A 164 21.41 -1.57 -12.78
CA PRO A 164 21.27 -3.02 -12.65
C PRO A 164 19.90 -3.45 -12.09
N ALA A 165 19.05 -2.50 -11.66
CA ALA A 165 17.75 -2.81 -11.09
C ALA A 165 16.82 -3.51 -12.10
N HIS A 166 16.41 -4.73 -11.74
CA HIS A 166 15.43 -5.54 -12.46
C HIS A 166 14.70 -6.45 -11.46
N GLY A 167 13.64 -7.13 -11.88
CA GLY A 167 12.90 -8.05 -11.02
C GLY A 167 11.73 -7.41 -10.28
N THR A 168 11.24 -8.07 -9.24
CA THR A 168 10.06 -7.68 -8.46
C THR A 168 10.45 -6.99 -7.15
N GLU A 169 9.57 -6.13 -6.66
CA GLU A 169 9.63 -5.57 -5.32
C GLU A 169 8.22 -5.19 -4.88
N THR A 170 7.87 -5.55 -3.65
CA THR A 170 6.59 -5.20 -3.05
C THR A 170 6.80 -4.09 -2.03
N TYR A 171 6.06 -2.99 -2.19
CA TYR A 171 6.14 -1.86 -1.27
C TYR A 171 4.99 -1.91 -0.27
N ILE A 172 5.34 -1.71 0.99
CA ILE A 172 4.37 -1.46 2.06
C ILE A 172 4.50 -0.02 2.55
N TRP A 173 3.48 0.45 3.26
CA TRP A 173 3.50 1.75 3.89
C TRP A 173 4.67 1.88 4.89
N ALA A 174 5.24 3.08 4.99
CA ALA A 174 6.39 3.37 5.84
C ALA A 174 5.97 3.79 7.26
N VAL A 175 6.48 3.09 8.28
CA VAL A 175 6.19 3.31 9.72
C VAL A 175 6.55 4.72 10.21
N GLY A 176 7.42 5.45 9.49
CA GLY A 176 7.83 6.81 9.87
C GLY A 176 6.81 7.92 9.57
N LYS A 177 5.64 7.62 8.97
CA LYS A 177 4.59 8.61 8.64
C LYS A 177 3.25 8.28 9.30
N ASN A 178 3.29 7.99 10.60
CA ASN A 178 2.12 7.53 11.38
C ASN A 178 0.93 8.49 11.33
N ASP A 179 1.14 9.81 11.42
CA ASP A 179 0.03 10.77 11.53
C ASP A 179 -0.94 10.72 10.34
N ALA A 180 -0.41 10.59 9.12
CA ALA A 180 -1.22 10.52 7.91
C ALA A 180 -2.00 9.20 7.82
N LYS A 181 -1.40 8.08 8.24
CA LYS A 181 -2.06 6.78 8.25
C LYS A 181 -3.10 6.71 9.36
N VAL A 182 -2.80 7.25 10.55
CA VAL A 182 -3.75 7.37 11.66
C VAL A 182 -4.99 8.15 11.23
N GLY A 183 -4.82 9.28 10.53
CA GLY A 183 -5.96 10.03 9.97
C GLY A 183 -6.75 9.25 8.92
N ALA A 184 -6.08 8.49 8.04
CA ALA A 184 -6.75 7.65 7.06
C ALA A 184 -7.51 6.47 7.70
N VAL A 185 -6.96 5.88 8.76
CA VAL A 185 -7.62 4.81 9.52
C VAL A 185 -8.81 5.37 10.30
N HIS A 186 -8.70 6.55 10.92
CA HIS A 186 -9.81 7.19 11.64
C HIS A 186 -11.07 7.31 10.76
N ASN A 187 -10.91 7.82 9.54
CA ASN A 187 -12.02 7.95 8.58
C ASN A 187 -12.60 6.60 8.09
N ASN A 188 -11.93 5.48 8.33
CA ASN A 188 -12.41 4.13 7.93
C ASN A 188 -12.81 3.26 9.13
N ALA A 189 -12.38 3.59 10.34
CA ALA A 189 -12.67 2.83 11.55
C ALA A 189 -14.16 2.85 11.93
N GLU A 190 -14.96 3.70 11.27
CA GLU A 190 -16.42 3.75 11.35
C GLU A 190 -17.11 2.40 11.06
N ASP A 191 -16.48 1.48 10.31
CA ASP A 191 -17.11 0.22 9.86
C ASP A 191 -16.61 -1.05 10.58
N TYR A 192 -15.56 -0.94 11.41
CA TYR A 192 -14.98 -2.10 12.10
C TYR A 192 -15.29 -2.16 13.60
N GLY A 193 -16.17 -1.27 14.08
CA GLY A 193 -16.77 -1.36 15.40
C GLY A 193 -17.80 -2.48 15.44
N GLU A 194 -17.67 -3.37 16.42
CA GLU A 194 -18.73 -4.28 16.85
C GLU A 194 -20.05 -3.49 16.90
N GLN A 195 -20.99 -3.79 15.98
CA GLN A 195 -22.31 -3.15 15.95
C GLN A 195 -23.08 -3.59 17.19
N ASP A 196 -22.88 -2.90 18.30
CA ASP A 196 -23.95 -2.80 19.28
C ASP A 196 -24.95 -1.77 18.75
N SER A 197 -26.17 -2.25 18.53
CA SER A 197 -27.23 -1.46 17.93
C SER A 197 -27.62 -0.33 18.87
N THR A 198 -28.02 0.81 18.32
CA THR A 198 -28.41 2.05 19.02
C THR A 198 -27.28 2.85 19.67
N SER A 199 -26.66 3.74 18.89
CA SER A 199 -26.46 5.14 19.29
C SER A 199 -26.02 5.97 18.09
N THR A 200 -26.57 7.18 17.98
CA THR A 200 -25.95 8.28 17.24
C THR A 200 -24.56 8.51 17.81
N LEU A 201 -23.55 7.83 17.28
CA LEU A 201 -22.16 7.98 17.69
C LEU A 201 -21.64 9.33 17.21
N GLU A 202 -21.42 10.25 18.15
CA GLU A 202 -20.56 11.40 17.93
C GLU A 202 -19.16 10.91 17.55
N LEU A 203 -18.60 11.51 16.50
CA LEU A 203 -17.22 11.24 16.03
C LEU A 203 -16.25 11.40 17.22
N PRO A 204 -15.46 10.36 17.58
CA PRO A 204 -14.52 10.46 18.69
C PRO A 204 -13.47 11.53 18.41
N ASP A 205 -13.21 12.40 19.39
CA ASP A 205 -12.26 13.51 19.26
C ASP A 205 -10.84 12.96 19.00
N PRO A 206 -10.23 13.24 17.82
CA PRO A 206 -8.89 12.73 17.48
C PRO A 206 -7.76 13.34 18.33
N SER A 207 -8.05 14.31 19.20
CA SER A 207 -7.12 14.84 20.18
C SER A 207 -7.03 14.00 21.46
N ASP A 208 -7.96 13.07 21.69
CA ASP A 208 -7.96 12.17 22.85
C ASP A 208 -6.78 11.19 22.82
N PRO A 209 -5.91 11.18 23.85
CA PRO A 209 -4.79 10.25 23.93
C PRO A 209 -5.17 8.76 23.79
N ALA A 210 -6.36 8.34 24.26
CA ALA A 210 -6.79 6.96 24.19
C ALA A 210 -7.12 6.55 22.74
N GLU A 211 -7.86 7.38 22.00
CA GLU A 211 -8.16 7.15 20.59
C GLU A 211 -6.90 7.17 19.72
N ARG A 212 -5.97 8.09 19.99
CA ARG A 212 -4.66 8.08 19.33
C ARG A 212 -3.90 6.77 19.56
N ALA A 213 -3.94 6.23 20.78
CA ALA A 213 -3.32 4.94 21.10
C ALA A 213 -4.00 3.78 20.35
N ARG A 214 -5.34 3.75 20.29
CA ARG A 214 -6.09 2.76 19.50
C ARG A 214 -5.72 2.81 18.02
N MET A 215 -5.69 4.01 17.43
CA MET A 215 -5.34 4.18 16.01
C MET A 215 -3.90 3.76 15.71
N LEU A 216 -2.96 3.98 16.62
CA LEU A 216 -1.60 3.48 16.49
C LEU A 216 -1.56 1.94 16.47
N ILE A 217 -2.35 1.27 17.31
CA ILE A 217 -2.48 -0.19 17.31
C ILE A 217 -3.06 -0.69 15.99
N TYR A 218 -4.11 -0.04 15.47
CA TYR A 218 -4.68 -0.37 14.16
C TYR A 218 -3.66 -0.23 13.03
N ALA A 219 -2.95 0.91 12.99
CA ALA A 219 -1.91 1.15 11.98
C ALA A 219 -0.77 0.11 12.06
N GLN A 220 -0.36 -0.30 13.28
CA GLN A 220 0.61 -1.38 13.47
C GLN A 220 0.08 -2.73 12.96
N ASN A 221 -1.19 -3.04 13.20
CA ASN A 221 -1.81 -4.27 12.71
C ASN A 221 -1.87 -4.29 11.17
N PHE A 222 -2.28 -3.19 10.55
CA PHE A 222 -2.26 -3.06 9.09
C PHE A 222 -0.84 -3.20 8.54
N PHE A 223 0.13 -2.52 9.14
CA PHE A 223 1.53 -2.68 8.73
C PHE A 223 2.00 -4.14 8.79
N LYS A 224 1.67 -4.86 9.89
CA LYS A 224 2.03 -6.28 10.04
C LYS A 224 1.37 -7.14 8.97
N LYS A 225 0.08 -6.93 8.70
CA LYS A 225 -0.65 -7.65 7.64
C LYS A 225 -0.05 -7.38 6.26
N SER A 226 0.21 -6.11 5.92
CA SER A 226 0.83 -5.74 4.65
C SER A 226 2.23 -6.36 4.51
N LEU A 227 3.04 -6.37 5.58
CA LEU A 227 4.37 -6.99 5.58
C LEU A 227 4.29 -8.50 5.37
N GLN A 228 3.38 -9.19 6.05
CA GLN A 228 3.17 -10.63 5.90
C GLN A 228 2.74 -10.98 4.48
N LEU A 229 1.76 -10.25 3.93
CA LEU A 229 1.32 -10.47 2.55
C LEU A 229 2.44 -10.19 1.54
N ALA A 230 3.16 -9.08 1.71
CA ALA A 230 4.25 -8.70 0.82
C ALA A 230 5.38 -9.75 0.82
N ASP A 231 5.71 -10.31 1.98
CA ASP A 231 6.70 -11.38 2.09
C ASP A 231 6.24 -12.66 1.37
N LEU A 232 4.97 -13.05 1.50
CA LEU A 232 4.40 -14.17 0.75
C LEU A 232 4.45 -13.93 -0.76
N VAL A 233 4.04 -12.73 -1.22
CA VAL A 233 4.08 -12.37 -2.65
C VAL A 233 5.49 -12.46 -3.22
N GLU A 234 6.49 -11.92 -2.53
CA GLU A 234 7.88 -12.00 -3.00
C GLU A 234 8.42 -13.43 -3.00
N LYS A 235 8.03 -14.26 -2.03
CA LYS A 235 8.38 -15.70 -2.02
C LYS A 235 7.77 -16.43 -3.21
N GLU A 236 6.53 -16.15 -3.57
CA GLU A 236 5.89 -16.72 -4.77
C GLU A 236 6.54 -16.22 -6.08
N PHE A 237 6.99 -14.98 -6.12
CA PHE A 237 7.80 -14.50 -7.25
C PHE A 237 9.13 -15.26 -7.37
N VAL A 238 9.82 -15.51 -6.26
CA VAL A 238 11.04 -16.33 -6.26
C VAL A 238 10.74 -17.78 -6.69
N ALA A 239 9.68 -18.38 -6.16
CA ALA A 239 9.27 -19.74 -6.49
C ALA A 239 8.90 -19.90 -7.99
N SER A 240 8.33 -18.87 -8.60
CA SER A 240 8.05 -18.81 -10.04
C SER A 240 9.27 -18.44 -10.91
N GLY A 241 10.47 -18.34 -10.32
CA GLY A 241 11.73 -18.10 -11.03
C GLY A 241 12.02 -16.62 -11.32
N ARG A 242 11.32 -15.68 -10.68
CA ARG A 242 11.61 -14.24 -10.80
C ARG A 242 12.63 -13.78 -9.77
N PHE A 243 13.49 -12.85 -10.17
CA PHE A 243 14.40 -12.18 -9.24
C PHE A 243 13.61 -11.22 -8.34
N SER A 244 13.57 -11.50 -7.04
CA SER A 244 12.98 -10.61 -6.04
C SER A 244 14.04 -9.69 -5.44
N ARG A 245 13.69 -8.40 -5.31
CA ARG A 245 14.45 -7.41 -4.54
C ARG A 245 13.89 -7.21 -3.13
N GLY A 246 12.94 -8.05 -2.71
CA GLY A 246 12.33 -8.10 -1.40
C GLY A 246 11.26 -7.05 -1.14
N VAL A 247 10.74 -7.07 0.08
CA VAL A 247 9.75 -6.11 0.59
C VAL A 247 10.44 -4.80 0.97
N LYS A 248 9.86 -3.66 0.58
CA LYS A 248 10.46 -2.33 0.76
C LYS A 248 9.52 -1.31 1.35
N GLN A 249 10.10 -0.27 1.95
CA GLN A 249 9.40 0.93 2.39
C GLN A 249 10.07 2.15 1.75
N ARG A 250 9.27 3.15 1.34
CA ARG A 250 9.79 4.45 0.88
C ARG A 250 9.77 5.45 2.02
N ASN A 251 10.67 5.30 2.99
CA ASN A 251 10.66 6.11 4.21
C ASN A 251 10.74 7.63 3.93
N HIS A 252 11.53 8.06 2.95
CA HIS A 252 11.73 9.48 2.64
C HIS A 252 10.59 10.09 1.81
N THR A 253 10.29 9.52 0.63
CA THR A 253 9.26 10.07 -0.25
C THR A 253 7.85 9.68 0.19
N GLY A 254 7.67 8.50 0.77
CA GLY A 254 6.36 7.88 0.96
C GLY A 254 5.73 7.43 -0.36
N ILE A 255 4.66 6.64 -0.24
CA ILE A 255 3.73 6.35 -1.34
C ILE A 255 2.39 6.88 -0.87
N TRP A 256 1.95 8.01 -1.47
CA TRP A 256 0.81 8.76 -0.95
C TRP A 256 -0.49 7.94 -0.92
N VAL A 257 -0.74 7.13 -1.96
CA VAL A 257 -1.97 6.32 -2.03
C VAL A 257 -2.02 5.31 -0.87
N LEU A 258 -0.92 4.60 -0.59
CA LEU A 258 -0.83 3.66 0.55
C LEU A 258 -0.92 4.37 1.93
N GLN A 259 -0.58 5.65 1.99
CA GLN A 259 -0.70 6.47 3.20
C GLN A 259 -2.14 6.91 3.44
N ALA A 260 -2.86 7.21 2.37
CA ALA A 260 -4.22 7.73 2.41
C ALA A 260 -5.30 6.64 2.43
N THR A 261 -4.95 5.38 2.20
CA THR A 261 -5.87 4.25 2.37
C THR A 261 -5.93 3.83 3.83
N GLY A 262 -7.13 3.59 4.38
CA GLY A 262 -7.34 3.11 5.75
C GLY A 262 -7.44 1.59 5.85
N MET A 263 -6.64 0.86 5.06
CA MET A 263 -6.58 -0.60 5.03
C MET A 263 -5.13 -1.08 4.78
N PRO A 264 -4.85 -2.39 4.93
CA PRO A 264 -3.58 -3.01 4.57
C PRO A 264 -3.16 -2.78 3.11
#